data_AF-K1RQC2-F1
#
_entry.id   AF-K1RQC2-F1
#
_cell.length_a   1.000
_cell.length_b   1.000
_cell.length_c   1.000
_cell.angle_alpha   90.00
_cell.angle_beta   90.00
_cell.angle_gamma   90.00
#
_symmetry.space_group_name_H-M   'P 1'
#
loop_
_entity.id
_entity.type
_entity.pdbx_description
1 polymer ?
#
loop_
_entity_poly.entity_id
_entity_poly.type
_entity_poly.pdbx_seq_one_letter_code
_entity_poly.pdbx_strand_id
1 'polypeptide(L)'
;MAVATLPCLPVKGQGKVVPFKYGNMDHWVVRNIKESGIIGGNQKTVYAVGPNMTVNGNIPYTNKGGSPWGSSNVLAHVSGIYKTNNSVFRDKHGSGYCAKLVTHIEKVKVLGLINIKVLAAGSLFLGNVR
;
A
#
# COMPACT_ATOMS: atom_id res chain seq x y z
N MET A 1 68.74 -17.79 -3.46
CA MET A 1 67.55 -17.30 -2.74
C MET A 1 66.47 -17.03 -3.78
N ALA A 2 65.33 -17.71 -3.73
CA ALA A 2 64.23 -17.53 -4.69
C ALA A 2 63.13 -16.68 -4.03
N VAL A 3 62.84 -15.51 -4.59
CA VAL A 3 61.76 -14.62 -4.14
C VAL A 3 60.47 -15.08 -4.81
N ALA A 4 59.53 -15.59 -4.02
CA ALA A 4 58.19 -15.95 -4.50
C ALA A 4 57.32 -14.69 -4.57
N THR A 5 56.98 -14.25 -5.78
CA THR A 5 56.00 -13.19 -6.02
C THR A 5 54.58 -13.74 -5.88
N LEU A 6 53.84 -13.30 -4.85
CA LEU A 6 52.40 -13.59 -4.74
C LEU A 6 51.64 -12.86 -5.85
N PRO A 7 50.79 -13.53 -6.65
CA PRO A 7 49.89 -12.85 -7.56
C PRO A 7 48.76 -12.20 -6.76
N CYS A 8 48.64 -10.87 -6.87
CA CYS A 8 47.49 -10.13 -6.35
C CYS A 8 46.27 -10.41 -7.24
N LEU A 9 45.33 -11.22 -6.75
CA LEU A 9 44.06 -11.44 -7.44
C LEU A 9 43.15 -10.21 -7.25
N PRO A 10 42.49 -9.72 -8.31
CA PRO A 10 41.54 -8.62 -8.18
C PRO A 10 40.32 -9.07 -7.37
N VAL A 11 40.12 -8.47 -6.20
CA VAL A 11 38.90 -8.63 -5.41
C VAL A 11 37.76 -7.95 -6.18
N LYS A 12 36.97 -8.75 -6.90
CA LYS A 12 35.70 -8.28 -7.46
C LYS A 12 34.71 -8.13 -6.30
N GLY A 13 34.32 -6.89 -5.97
CA GLY A 13 33.26 -6.64 -5.00
C GLY A 13 31.98 -7.35 -5.44
N GLN A 14 31.47 -8.25 -4.59
CA GLN A 14 30.18 -8.89 -4.83
C GLN A 14 29.08 -7.86 -4.63
N GLY A 15 28.26 -7.61 -5.66
CA GLY A 15 27.09 -6.75 -5.55
C GLY A 15 26.13 -7.29 -4.49
N LYS A 16 25.78 -6.48 -3.49
CA LYS A 16 24.82 -6.84 -2.44
C LYS A 16 23.42 -6.38 -2.85
N VAL A 17 22.51 -7.31 -3.10
CA VAL A 17 21.08 -7.01 -3.26
C VAL A 17 20.45 -6.89 -1.88
N VAL A 18 19.80 -5.76 -1.60
CA VAL A 18 19.06 -5.54 -0.34
C VAL A 18 17.57 -5.45 -0.67
N PRO A 19 16.74 -6.40 -0.21
CA PRO A 19 15.30 -6.35 -0.44
C PRO A 19 14.66 -5.12 0.22
N PHE A 20 13.64 -4.57 -0.42
CA PHE A 20 12.80 -3.56 0.22
C PHE A 20 12.09 -4.15 1.44
N LYS A 21 11.98 -3.36 2.51
CA LYS A 21 11.22 -3.75 3.70
C LYS A 21 9.78 -4.08 3.28
N TYR A 22 9.27 -5.22 3.75
CA TYR A 22 7.95 -5.76 3.38
C TYR A 22 7.76 -6.06 1.88
N GLY A 23 8.84 -6.18 1.11
CA GLY A 23 8.78 -6.42 -0.34
C GLY A 23 8.28 -7.82 -0.74
N ASN A 24 8.17 -8.76 0.19
CA ASN A 24 7.51 -10.05 -0.01
C ASN A 24 5.98 -9.97 0.04
N MET A 25 5.40 -8.81 0.39
CA MET A 25 3.96 -8.59 0.43
C MET A 25 3.19 -9.51 1.40
N ASP A 26 3.84 -10.07 2.42
CA ASP A 26 3.18 -10.89 3.44
C ASP A 26 2.63 -10.09 4.63
N HIS A 27 3.09 -8.84 4.77
CA HIS A 27 2.75 -7.99 5.91
C HIS A 27 1.93 -6.77 5.49
N TRP A 28 0.82 -6.58 6.20
CA TRP A 28 -0.17 -5.55 5.83
C TRP A 28 -0.75 -4.87 7.07
N VAL A 29 -0.84 -3.54 6.96
CA VAL A 29 -1.71 -2.73 7.80
C VAL A 29 -3.13 -2.85 7.24
N VAL A 30 -4.06 -3.30 8.07
CA VAL A 30 -5.49 -3.33 7.77
C VAL A 30 -6.14 -2.09 8.38
N ARG A 31 -6.93 -1.36 7.59
CA ARG A 31 -7.59 -0.14 8.05
C ARG A 31 -9.09 -0.24 7.86
N ASN A 32 -9.86 0.00 8.92
CA ASN A 32 -11.31 0.00 8.87
C ASN A 32 -11.83 1.45 8.94
N ILE A 33 -12.39 1.93 7.84
CA ILE A 33 -12.83 3.31 7.65
C ILE A 33 -14.34 3.36 7.46
N LYS A 34 -15.00 4.29 8.16
CA LYS A 34 -16.44 4.54 8.03
C LYS A 34 -16.66 5.77 7.15
N GLU A 35 -17.23 5.59 5.96
CA GLU A 35 -17.57 6.71 5.09
C GLU A 35 -18.67 7.59 5.72
N SER A 36 -18.76 8.86 5.30
CA SER A 36 -19.80 9.77 5.83
C SER A 36 -21.21 9.35 5.40
N GLY A 37 -22.21 9.57 6.26
CA GLY A 37 -23.60 9.19 5.99
C GLY A 37 -24.20 9.82 4.72
N ILE A 38 -23.82 11.06 4.41
CA ILE A 38 -24.25 11.78 3.20
C ILE A 38 -23.90 11.06 1.89
N ILE A 39 -22.93 10.15 1.92
CA ILE A 39 -22.52 9.32 0.77
C ILE A 39 -22.80 7.82 0.95
N GLY A 40 -23.70 7.49 1.88
CA GLY A 40 -24.15 6.12 2.16
C GLY A 40 -23.58 5.49 3.42
N GLY A 41 -22.56 6.09 4.05
CA GLY A 41 -22.11 5.65 5.37
C GLY A 41 -21.45 4.27 5.41
N ASN A 42 -20.90 3.76 4.31
CA ASN A 42 -20.39 2.38 4.27
C ASN A 42 -19.14 2.19 5.15
N GLN A 43 -19.02 1.02 5.76
CA GLN A 43 -17.77 0.58 6.36
C GLN A 43 -16.92 -0.06 5.26
N LYS A 44 -15.69 0.38 5.08
CA LYS A 44 -14.74 -0.18 4.12
C LYS A 44 -13.44 -0.57 4.79
N THR A 45 -12.85 -1.66 4.33
CA THR A 45 -11.50 -2.08 4.70
C THR A 45 -10.54 -1.70 3.59
N VAL A 46 -9.47 -1.00 3.95
CA VAL A 46 -8.38 -0.65 3.03
C VAL A 46 -7.05 -1.17 3.56
N TYR A 47 -6.11 -1.39 2.65
CA TYR A 47 -4.83 -2.02 2.97
C TYR A 47 -3.64 -1.11 2.69
N ALA A 48 -2.58 -1.26 3.46
CA ALA A 48 -1.28 -0.69 3.15
C ALA A 48 -0.19 -1.72 3.48
N VAL A 49 0.83 -1.84 2.62
CA VAL A 49 1.97 -2.73 2.88
C VAL A 49 2.77 -2.17 4.06
N GLY A 50 3.00 -2.97 5.10
CA GLY A 50 3.58 -2.50 6.35
C GLY A 50 3.48 -3.55 7.46
N PRO A 51 3.72 -3.20 8.74
CA PRO A 51 3.60 -4.15 9.84
C PRO A 51 2.17 -4.72 9.94
N ASN A 52 2.05 -5.96 10.41
CA ASN A 52 0.74 -6.59 10.67
C ASN A 52 0.06 -5.90 11.85
N MET A 53 -0.90 -5.03 11.55
CA MET A 53 -1.69 -4.31 12.55
C MET A 53 -3.03 -3.88 11.97
N THR A 54 -3.97 -3.57 12.85
CA THR A 54 -5.28 -3.03 12.49
C THR A 54 -5.41 -1.60 13.01
N VAL A 55 -5.87 -0.68 12.16
CA VAL A 55 -6.21 0.70 12.52
C VAL A 55 -7.69 0.91 12.28
N ASN A 56 -8.42 1.29 13.33
CA ASN A 56 -9.84 1.57 13.24
C ASN A 56 -10.10 3.08 13.25
N GLY A 57 -11.10 3.49 12.47
CA GLY A 57 -11.54 4.87 12.40
C GLY A 57 -10.91 5.66 11.26
N ASN A 58 -11.39 6.89 11.10
CA ASN A 58 -11.09 7.77 9.99
C ASN A 58 -9.81 8.58 10.21
N ILE A 59 -8.76 7.89 10.65
CA ILE A 59 -7.49 8.51 11.02
C ILE A 59 -6.64 8.66 9.76
N PRO A 60 -6.08 9.85 9.46
CA PRO A 60 -5.10 10.03 8.40
C PRO A 60 -3.95 9.03 8.52
N TYR A 61 -3.54 8.45 7.40
CA TYR A 61 -2.55 7.39 7.41
C TYR A 61 -1.21 7.88 6.89
N THR A 62 -0.18 7.52 7.64
CA THR A 62 1.22 7.56 7.23
C THR A 62 1.79 6.16 7.32
N ASN A 63 2.69 5.83 6.39
CA ASN A 63 3.32 4.51 6.33
C ASN A 63 3.88 4.12 7.70
N LYS A 64 3.51 2.92 8.16
CA LYS A 64 3.92 2.40 9.47
C LYS A 64 5.12 1.47 9.35
N GLY A 65 5.86 1.33 10.44
CA GLY A 65 7.00 0.40 10.53
C GLY A 65 8.15 0.72 9.56
N GLY A 66 8.25 1.96 9.05
CA GLY A 66 9.25 2.33 8.04
C GLY A 66 9.03 1.66 6.68
N SER A 67 7.78 1.34 6.35
CA SER A 67 7.42 0.81 5.04
C SER A 67 7.68 1.84 3.95
N PRO A 68 8.43 1.51 2.87
CA PRO A 68 8.65 2.42 1.76
C PRO A 68 7.47 2.43 0.76
N TRP A 69 6.44 1.61 0.98
CA TRP A 69 5.40 1.35 -0.03
C TRP A 69 4.23 2.33 0.08
N GLY A 70 4.00 3.10 -0.98
CA GLY A 70 2.78 3.86 -1.22
C GLY A 70 1.81 3.10 -2.12
N SER A 71 0.52 3.44 -2.06
CA SER A 71 -0.50 2.83 -2.93
C SER A 71 -1.60 3.82 -3.32
N SER A 72 -2.46 3.45 -4.27
CA SER A 72 -3.66 4.24 -4.61
C SER A 72 -4.82 4.10 -3.63
N ASN A 73 -4.67 3.30 -2.56
CA ASN A 73 -5.65 3.28 -1.48
C ASN A 73 -5.58 4.59 -0.70
N VAL A 74 -6.72 5.27 -0.58
CA VAL A 74 -6.77 6.62 -0.02
C VAL A 74 -7.93 6.77 0.96
N LEU A 75 -7.71 7.58 1.99
CA LEU A 75 -8.76 8.19 2.79
C LEU A 75 -8.77 9.68 2.43
N ALA A 76 -9.86 10.15 1.85
CA ALA A 76 -10.08 11.56 1.59
C ALA A 76 -11.01 12.15 2.65
N HIS A 77 -10.67 13.34 3.13
CA HIS A 77 -11.52 14.16 3.98
C HIS A 77 -11.67 15.52 3.31
N VAL A 78 -12.80 15.72 2.63
CA VAL A 78 -13.07 16.93 1.83
C VAL A 78 -14.35 17.56 2.35
N SER A 79 -14.27 18.80 2.82
CA SER A 79 -15.42 19.57 3.32
C SER A 79 -16.26 18.81 4.36
N GLY A 80 -15.61 18.11 5.30
CA GLY A 80 -16.29 17.32 6.34
C GLY A 80 -16.77 15.93 5.89
N ILE A 81 -16.52 15.54 4.63
CA ILE A 81 -16.95 14.27 4.06
C ILE A 81 -15.76 13.32 3.99
N TYR A 82 -15.87 12.20 4.70
CA TYR A 82 -14.93 11.10 4.63
C TYR A 82 -15.35 10.12 3.54
N LYS A 83 -14.44 9.88 2.58
CA LYS A 83 -14.57 8.89 1.52
C LYS A 83 -13.30 8.05 1.48
N THR A 84 -13.42 6.77 1.17
CA THR A 84 -12.24 5.94 0.91
C THR A 84 -12.37 5.16 -0.39
N ASN A 85 -11.24 4.74 -0.93
CA ASN A 85 -11.17 3.85 -2.09
C ASN A 85 -10.17 2.72 -1.80
N ASN A 86 -10.53 1.50 -2.19
CA ASN A 86 -9.68 0.33 -2.12
C ASN A 86 -9.48 -0.24 -3.52
N SER A 87 -8.32 0.01 -4.12
CA SER A 87 -7.91 -0.52 -5.42
C SER A 87 -6.69 -1.44 -5.32
N VAL A 88 -6.03 -1.50 -4.15
CA VAL A 88 -4.95 -2.44 -3.84
C VAL A 88 -5.37 -3.34 -2.70
N PHE A 89 -5.46 -4.63 -2.98
CA PHE A 89 -5.95 -5.64 -2.06
C PHE A 89 -4.79 -6.51 -1.57
N ARG A 90 -4.86 -6.92 -0.31
CA ARG A 90 -4.12 -8.06 0.20
C ARG A 90 -4.81 -9.33 -0.30
N ASP A 91 -4.15 -10.11 -1.14
CA ASP A 91 -4.70 -11.33 -1.73
C ASP A 91 -3.92 -12.55 -1.25
N LYS A 92 -4.61 -13.59 -0.78
CA LYS A 92 -3.96 -14.79 -0.21
C LYS A 92 -3.59 -15.74 -1.33
N HIS A 93 -2.31 -16.15 -1.38
CA HIS A 93 -1.79 -17.12 -2.34
C HIS A 93 -0.90 -18.11 -1.61
N GLY A 94 -1.31 -19.38 -1.57
CA GLY A 94 -0.59 -20.43 -0.83
C GLY A 94 -0.46 -20.10 0.67
N SER A 95 0.77 -20.13 1.19
CA SER A 95 1.11 -19.81 2.58
C SER A 95 1.29 -18.31 2.86
N GLY A 96 1.30 -17.47 1.82
CA GLY A 96 1.59 -16.03 1.92
C GLY A 96 0.50 -15.15 1.32
N TYR A 97 0.87 -13.90 1.08
CA TYR A 97 0.03 -12.89 0.46
C TYR A 97 0.76 -12.17 -0.67
N CYS A 98 -0.01 -11.62 -1.60
CA CYS A 98 0.48 -10.70 -2.62
C CYS A 98 -0.40 -9.46 -2.69
N ALA A 99 0.08 -8.45 -3.44
CA ALA A 99 -0.71 -7.28 -3.78
C ALA A 99 -1.53 -7.58 -5.04
N LYS A 100 -2.86 -7.49 -4.94
CA LYS A 100 -3.76 -7.51 -6.09
C LYS A 100 -4.20 -6.09 -6.43
N LEU A 101 -3.81 -5.62 -7.62
CA LEU A 101 -4.10 -4.28 -8.10
C LEU A 101 -5.29 -4.35 -9.05
N VAL A 102 -6.38 -3.67 -8.72
CA VAL A 102 -7.62 -3.71 -9.49
C VAL A 102 -7.95 -2.32 -10.00
N THR A 103 -8.23 -2.23 -11.29
CA THR A 103 -8.86 -1.05 -11.88
C THR A 103 -10.37 -1.27 -11.87
N HIS A 104 -11.12 -0.37 -11.24
CA HIS A 104 -12.57 -0.50 -11.11
C HIS A 104 -13.26 0.85 -11.16
N ILE A 105 -14.58 0.83 -11.38
CA ILE A 105 -15.42 2.01 -11.26
C ILE A 105 -15.83 2.17 -9.79
N GLU A 106 -15.26 3.15 -9.12
CA GLU A 106 -15.71 3.57 -7.80
C GLU A 106 -16.98 4.40 -7.95
N LYS A 107 -18.05 3.94 -7.30
CA LYS A 107 -19.37 4.58 -7.34
C LYS A 107 -19.63 5.26 -6.01
N VAL A 108 -20.13 6.48 -6.06
CA VAL A 108 -20.64 7.17 -4.87
C VAL A 108 -21.96 7.86 -5.20
N LYS A 109 -22.88 7.80 -4.24
CA LYS A 109 -24.19 8.43 -4.35
C LYS A 109 -24.32 9.47 -3.25
N VAL A 110 -24.40 10.75 -3.62
CA VAL A 110 -24.50 11.86 -2.67
C VAL A 110 -25.97 12.15 -2.41
N LEU A 111 -26.38 12.12 -1.14
CA LEU A 111 -27.77 12.33 -0.68
C LEU A 111 -28.83 11.47 -1.39
N GLY A 112 -28.41 10.35 -2.01
CA GLY A 112 -29.32 9.50 -2.80
C GLY A 112 -29.64 10.02 -4.21
N LEU A 113 -29.22 11.25 -4.55
CA LEU A 113 -29.64 11.98 -5.76
C LEU A 113 -28.55 12.03 -6.83
N ILE A 114 -27.31 12.35 -6.43
CA ILE A 114 -26.21 12.59 -7.38
C ILE A 114 -25.36 11.33 -7.49
N ASN A 115 -25.26 10.76 -8.70
CA ASN A 115 -24.43 9.60 -8.97
C ASN A 115 -23.09 10.03 -9.56
N ILE A 116 -22.00 9.69 -8.89
CA ILE A 116 -20.65 9.92 -9.36
C ILE A 116 -20.00 8.57 -9.61
N LYS A 117 -19.34 8.43 -10.76
CA LYS A 117 -18.58 7.25 -11.16
C LYS A 117 -17.18 7.72 -11.52
N VAL A 118 -16.16 7.12 -10.88
CA VAL A 118 -14.76 7.44 -11.15
C VAL A 118 -14.04 6.14 -11.48
N LEU A 119 -13.23 6.16 -12.55
CA LEU A 119 -12.29 5.08 -12.81
C LEU A 119 -11.11 5.21 -11.84
N ALA A 120 -10.95 4.22 -10.97
CA ALA A 120 -9.86 4.16 -10.01
C ALA A 120 -8.93 3.01 -10.36
N ALA A 121 -7.65 3.30 -10.59
CA ALA A 121 -6.63 2.30 -10.87
C ALA A 121 -5.93 1.84 -9.58
N GLY A 122 -5.65 0.54 -9.49
CA GLY A 122 -4.76 -0.02 -8.47
C GLY A 122 -3.31 0.28 -8.81
N SER A 123 -2.58 0.92 -7.90
CA SER A 123 -1.14 1.19 -8.06
C SER A 123 -0.40 0.96 -6.74
N LEU A 124 0.80 0.39 -6.81
CA LEU A 124 1.72 0.21 -5.70
C LEU A 124 3.10 0.75 -6.13
N PHE A 125 3.72 1.57 -5.29
CA PHE A 125 4.95 2.29 -5.64
C PHE A 125 5.81 2.57 -4.41
N LEU A 126 7.05 3.01 -4.61
CA LEU A 126 7.92 3.45 -3.52
C LEU A 126 7.73 4.95 -3.25
N GLY A 127 7.59 5.33 -1.99
CA GLY A 127 7.34 6.70 -1.55
C GLY A 127 5.91 6.93 -1.06
N ASN A 128 5.45 8.16 -1.16
CA ASN A 128 4.13 8.59 -0.69
C ASN A 128 3.44 9.50 -1.72
N VAL A 129 2.11 9.48 -1.72
CA VAL A 129 1.33 10.54 -2.39
C VAL A 129 1.53 11.83 -1.60
N ARG A 130 1.73 12.95 -2.29
CA ARG A 130 1.81 14.29 -1.71
C ARG A 130 0.52 15.05 -1.95
#